data_AF-A0A1G4G5V2-F1
#
_entry.id   AF-A0A1G4G5V2-F1
#
_cell.length_a   1.000
_cell.length_b   1.000
_cell.length_c   1.000
_cell.angle_alpha   90.00
_cell.angle_beta   90.00
_cell.angle_gamma   90.00
#
_symmetry.space_group_name_H-M   'P 1'
#
loop_
_entity.id
_entity.type
_entity.pdbx_description
1 polymer ?
#
loop_
_entity_poly.entity_id
_entity_poly.type
_entity_poly.pdbx_seq_one_letter_code
_entity_poly.pdbx_strand_id
1 'polypeptide(L)'
;MTLFFDVMKGVGRNPKGDGKKKGGLKVHMLTDVHADTPRFVKISEAKMHDKNFLQYLNLSEGSMVVFDKAYNYYLQFAKWTRQGVNFVCRLKDNARYEVQEVLHEKKLEKGEHAVYKVEHIHVQYIEKVETGTEGKKKRKKVRQTRTLCLRLVWYRDEQGRKYKFITNNWEITDEEVALIYKNRWSIETG
;
A
#
# COMPACT_ATOMS: atom_id res chain seq x y z
N MET A 1 17.00 8.16 14.78
CA MET A 1 16.01 7.99 15.88
C MET A 1 14.65 7.75 15.24
N THR A 2 14.16 6.52 15.31
CA THR A 2 12.85 6.15 14.74
C THR A 2 11.75 6.51 15.74
N LEU A 3 11.01 7.58 15.51
CA LEU A 3 9.93 8.02 16.41
C LEU A 3 8.66 7.20 16.17
N PHE A 4 8.39 6.25 17.08
CA PHE A 4 7.18 5.44 17.07
C PHE A 4 5.99 6.23 17.63
N PHE A 5 4.95 6.48 16.82
CA PHE A 5 3.69 7.09 17.26
C PHE A 5 2.54 6.08 17.14
N ASP A 6 1.95 5.66 18.26
CA ASP A 6 0.78 4.76 18.29
C ASP A 6 -0.51 5.58 18.13
N VAL A 7 -0.98 5.75 16.89
CA VAL A 7 -2.19 6.53 16.59
C VAL A 7 -3.38 5.59 16.35
N MET A 8 -4.15 5.32 17.42
CA MET A 8 -5.63 5.25 17.50
C MET A 8 -6.12 4.23 18.55
N LYS A 9 -6.88 4.71 19.55
CA LYS A 9 -7.69 3.87 20.44
C LYS A 9 -8.92 3.35 19.69
N GLY A 10 -9.16 2.05 19.84
CA GLY A 10 -10.11 1.25 19.06
C GLY A 10 -11.51 1.84 18.92
N VAL A 11 -11.95 1.98 17.67
CA VAL A 11 -13.34 2.25 17.30
C VAL A 11 -14.05 0.90 17.13
N GLY A 12 -14.57 0.36 18.24
CA GLY A 12 -15.32 -0.90 18.25
C GLY A 12 -16.46 -0.83 19.26
N ARG A 13 -17.60 -1.48 18.95
CA ARG A 13 -18.76 -1.56 19.85
C ARG A 13 -18.34 -2.08 21.24
N ASN A 14 -18.83 -1.45 22.30
CA ASN A 14 -18.67 -1.94 23.67
C ASN A 14 -19.30 -3.34 23.78
N PRO A 15 -18.56 -4.39 24.20
CA PRO A 15 -19.16 -5.66 24.54
C PRO A 15 -19.96 -5.51 25.86
N LYS A 16 -21.12 -6.15 25.95
CA LYS A 16 -21.74 -6.45 27.25
C LYS A 16 -21.01 -7.67 27.84
N GLY A 17 -20.05 -7.44 28.74
CA GLY A 17 -19.33 -8.48 29.50
C GLY A 17 -17.81 -8.24 29.62
N ASP A 18 -17.13 -9.06 30.43
CA ASP A 18 -15.67 -9.04 30.74
C ASP A 18 -14.76 -9.47 29.56
N GLY A 19 -15.11 -9.08 28.34
CA GLY A 19 -14.28 -9.32 27.15
C GLY A 19 -13.25 -8.20 26.97
N LYS A 20 -11.95 -8.53 27.04
CA LYS A 20 -10.86 -7.63 26.62
C LYS A 20 -11.13 -7.05 25.22
N LYS A 21 -11.07 -5.73 25.08
CA LYS A 21 -11.16 -5.02 23.79
C LYS A 21 -10.06 -5.51 22.83
N LYS A 22 -10.41 -6.29 21.82
CA LYS A 22 -9.52 -6.66 20.70
C LYS A 22 -9.76 -5.72 19.52
N GLY A 23 -8.93 -4.68 19.37
CA GLY A 23 -9.02 -3.76 18.22
C GLY A 23 -8.18 -2.49 18.34
N GLY A 24 -6.88 -2.60 18.61
CA GLY A 24 -5.96 -1.46 18.54
C GLY A 24 -5.17 -1.52 17.24
N LEU A 25 -5.38 -0.58 16.34
CA LEU A 25 -4.67 -0.45 15.07
C LEU A 25 -3.29 0.17 15.32
N LYS A 26 -2.19 -0.48 14.94
CA LYS A 26 -0.86 0.12 15.07
C LYS A 26 -0.43 0.72 13.74
N VAL A 27 -0.26 2.03 13.71
CA VAL A 27 0.38 2.74 12.61
C VAL A 27 1.79 3.11 13.08
N HIS A 28 2.84 2.68 12.40
CA HIS A 28 4.22 3.09 12.67
C HIS A 28 4.62 4.14 11.64
N MET A 29 4.82 5.38 12.04
CA MET A 29 5.30 6.44 11.16
C MET A 29 6.82 6.55 11.29
N LEU A 30 7.60 6.33 10.23
CA LEU A 30 9.04 6.65 10.24
C LEU A 30 9.18 8.05 9.64
N THR A 31 9.58 9.02 10.45
CA THR A 31 9.96 10.36 10.00
C THR A 31 11.47 10.48 10.20
N ASP A 32 12.20 10.75 9.12
CA ASP A 32 13.51 11.38 9.27
C ASP A 32 13.28 12.89 9.36
N VAL A 33 13.83 13.51 10.40
CA VAL A 33 13.58 14.91 10.77
C VAL A 33 14.70 15.82 10.25
N HIS A 34 15.70 15.26 9.56
CA HIS A 34 16.87 16.01 9.07
C HIS A 34 17.14 15.92 7.57
N ALA A 35 16.28 15.25 6.81
CA ALA A 35 16.41 15.22 5.37
C ALA A 35 15.09 15.64 4.71
N ASP A 36 15.19 16.21 3.52
CA ASP A 36 14.12 16.50 2.55
C ASP A 36 13.41 15.20 2.07
N THR A 37 13.04 14.34 3.02
CA THR A 37 12.80 12.91 2.83
C THR A 37 11.35 12.51 3.11
N PRO A 38 10.86 11.48 2.40
CA PRO A 38 9.49 11.03 2.46
C PRO A 38 9.10 10.58 3.88
N ARG A 39 7.92 11.00 4.35
CA ARG A 39 7.35 10.54 5.62
C ARG A 39 6.80 9.13 5.45
N PHE A 40 7.40 8.14 6.08
CA PHE A 40 6.95 6.75 5.97
C PHE A 40 5.79 6.47 6.93
N VAL A 41 4.74 5.80 6.46
CA VAL A 41 3.61 5.37 7.29
C VAL A 41 3.36 3.88 7.09
N LYS A 42 3.74 3.06 8.06
CA LYS A 42 3.47 1.61 8.13
C LYS A 42 2.16 1.40 8.89
N ILE A 43 1.23 0.60 8.35
CA ILE A 43 -0.04 0.28 9.04
C ILE A 43 -0.06 -1.24 9.32
N SER A 44 -0.23 -1.67 10.56
CA SER A 44 -0.24 -3.09 10.98
C SER A 44 -1.66 -3.67 11.12
N GLU A 45 -1.76 -4.99 11.28
CA GLU A 45 -2.91 -5.83 10.91
C GLU A 45 -4.01 -6.00 11.99
N ALA A 46 -4.19 -5.07 12.91
CA ALA A 46 -5.18 -5.26 13.97
C ALA A 46 -6.61 -4.87 13.52
N LYS A 47 -7.33 -5.89 13.01
CA LYS A 47 -8.75 -5.91 12.58
C LYS A 47 -9.09 -5.12 11.32
N MET A 48 -8.54 -5.63 10.23
CA MET A 48 -8.78 -5.29 8.83
C MET A 48 -10.18 -5.63 8.28
N HIS A 49 -11.24 -5.05 8.84
CA HIS A 49 -12.58 -5.12 8.21
C HIS A 49 -13.21 -3.76 7.90
N ASP A 50 -12.57 -2.65 8.28
CA ASP A 50 -13.11 -1.34 7.97
C ASP A 50 -12.48 -0.80 6.67
N LYS A 51 -13.20 -0.99 5.56
CA LYS A 51 -12.98 -0.30 4.27
C LYS A 51 -12.76 1.21 4.44
N ASN A 52 -13.30 1.74 5.53
CA ASN A 52 -13.28 3.14 5.88
C ASN A 52 -12.00 3.59 6.59
N PHE A 53 -11.08 2.71 7.00
CA PHE A 53 -9.90 3.19 7.72
C PHE A 53 -8.92 3.96 6.81
N LEU A 54 -8.63 3.42 5.62
CA LEU A 54 -7.61 4.00 4.73
C LEU A 54 -7.97 5.42 4.25
N GLN A 55 -9.25 5.77 4.22
CA GLN A 55 -9.73 7.11 3.88
C GLN A 55 -9.56 8.14 5.02
N TYR A 56 -9.34 7.70 6.27
CA TYR A 56 -9.10 8.59 7.41
C TYR A 56 -7.62 8.90 7.65
N LEU A 57 -6.73 8.27 6.87
CA LEU A 57 -5.31 8.60 6.91
C LEU A 57 -5.08 9.91 6.17
N ASN A 58 -4.85 10.99 6.91
CA ASN A 58 -4.37 12.25 6.36
C ASN A 58 -2.87 12.13 6.10
N LEU A 59 -2.52 11.73 4.88
CA LEU A 59 -1.14 11.62 4.41
C LEU A 59 -0.79 12.87 3.61
N SER A 60 0.36 13.46 3.89
CA SER A 60 0.88 14.56 3.09
C SER A 60 1.46 14.04 1.78
N GLU A 61 1.48 14.88 0.75
CA GLU A 61 2.26 14.63 -0.46
C GLU A 61 3.70 14.22 -0.12
N GLY A 62 4.28 13.32 -0.93
CA GLY A 62 5.60 12.74 -0.70
C GLY A 62 5.64 11.65 0.38
N SER A 63 4.54 11.37 1.10
CA SER A 63 4.52 10.28 2.08
C SER A 63 4.68 8.91 1.42
N MET A 64 5.34 7.97 2.11
CA MET A 64 5.56 6.60 1.65
C MET A 64 4.82 5.60 2.53
N VAL A 65 3.74 5.00 2.03
CA VAL A 65 2.90 4.09 2.82
C VAL A 65 3.27 2.64 2.55
N VAL A 66 3.39 1.81 3.59
CA VAL A 66 3.70 0.38 3.43
C VAL A 66 2.61 -0.47 4.07
N PHE A 67 2.04 -1.42 3.32
CA PHE A 67 0.99 -2.32 3.79
C PHE A 67 1.14 -3.76 3.26
N ASP A 68 0.57 -4.72 3.99
CA ASP A 68 0.57 -6.15 3.62
C ASP A 68 -0.57 -6.48 2.62
N LYS A 69 -0.51 -7.68 2.03
CA LYS A 69 -1.29 -8.29 0.94
C LYS A 69 -2.83 -8.10 0.98
N ALA A 70 -3.40 -7.70 2.11
CA ALA A 70 -4.83 -7.77 2.35
C ALA A 70 -5.65 -6.53 1.91
N TYR A 71 -5.09 -5.66 1.07
CA TYR A 71 -5.76 -4.43 0.60
C TYR A 71 -5.82 -4.33 -0.94
N ASN A 72 -6.79 -4.99 -1.58
CA ASN A 72 -7.12 -4.72 -3.00
C ASN A 72 -8.08 -3.51 -3.13
N TYR A 73 -7.65 -2.35 -2.65
CA TYR A 73 -8.39 -1.09 -2.83
C TYR A 73 -7.68 -0.19 -3.83
N TYR A 74 -7.61 -0.63 -5.09
CA TYR A 74 -6.99 0.14 -6.17
C TYR A 74 -7.60 1.54 -6.35
N LEU A 75 -8.87 1.75 -5.97
CA LEU A 75 -9.46 3.09 -5.91
C LEU A 75 -8.74 3.99 -4.89
N GLN A 76 -8.37 3.46 -3.72
CA GLN A 76 -7.62 4.21 -2.72
C GLN A 76 -6.20 4.46 -3.18
N PHE A 77 -5.55 3.47 -3.81
CA PHE A 77 -4.23 3.65 -4.40
C PHE A 77 -4.24 4.74 -5.47
N ALA A 78 -5.24 4.74 -6.36
CA ALA A 78 -5.41 5.80 -7.34
C ALA A 78 -5.62 7.19 -6.72
N LYS A 79 -6.36 7.29 -5.61
CA LYS A 79 -6.49 8.55 -4.85
C LYS A 79 -5.15 9.01 -4.31
N TRP A 80 -4.39 8.12 -3.66
CA TRP A 80 -3.07 8.44 -3.14
C TRP A 80 -2.10 8.84 -4.24
N THR A 81 -2.07 8.12 -5.36
CA THR A 81 -1.26 8.48 -6.52
C THR A 81 -1.60 9.89 -7.03
N ARG A 82 -2.88 10.27 -7.09
CA ARG A 82 -3.30 11.63 -7.47
C ARG A 82 -2.94 12.69 -6.42
N GLN A 83 -2.78 12.30 -5.16
CA GLN A 83 -2.38 13.17 -4.04
C GLN A 83 -0.86 13.25 -3.88
N GLY A 84 -0.07 12.66 -4.78
CA GLY A 84 1.39 12.59 -4.66
C GLY A 84 1.85 11.73 -3.48
N VAL A 85 0.99 10.85 -2.97
CA VAL A 85 1.32 9.89 -1.93
C VAL A 85 1.80 8.59 -2.59
N ASN A 86 2.95 8.12 -2.14
CA ASN A 86 3.56 6.90 -2.61
C ASN A 86 3.14 5.70 -1.74
N PHE A 87 3.14 4.49 -2.30
CA PHE A 87 2.97 3.28 -1.52
C PHE A 87 3.79 2.09 -2.00
N VAL A 88 4.07 1.14 -1.10
CA VAL A 88 4.62 -0.20 -1.39
C VAL A 88 3.72 -1.25 -0.76
N CYS A 89 3.28 -2.22 -1.55
CA CYS A 89 2.37 -3.28 -1.11
C CYS A 89 2.72 -4.62 -1.73
N ARG A 90 2.44 -5.71 -1.03
CA ARG A 90 2.50 -7.04 -1.64
C ARG A 90 1.30 -7.27 -2.57
N LEU A 91 1.58 -7.63 -3.81
CA LEU A 91 0.55 -8.01 -4.77
C LEU A 91 -0.13 -9.32 -4.32
N LYS A 92 -1.46 -9.36 -4.41
CA LYS A 92 -2.22 -10.57 -4.13
C LYS A 92 -2.05 -11.58 -5.28
N ASP A 93 -1.96 -12.86 -4.94
CA ASP A 93 -1.72 -13.92 -5.94
C ASP A 93 -2.81 -14.00 -7.02
N ASN A 94 -4.04 -13.65 -6.68
CA ASN A 94 -5.18 -13.63 -7.61
C ASN A 94 -5.49 -12.23 -8.19
N ALA A 95 -4.57 -11.28 -8.05
CA ALA A 95 -4.73 -9.95 -8.63
C ALA A 95 -4.78 -10.03 -10.16
N ARG A 96 -5.75 -9.32 -10.76
CA ARG A 96 -5.84 -9.14 -12.21
C ARG A 96 -5.13 -7.86 -12.59
N TYR A 97 -4.13 -7.97 -13.45
CA TYR A 97 -3.36 -6.87 -14.00
C TYR A 97 -2.92 -7.23 -15.40
N GLU A 98 -2.59 -6.21 -16.17
CA GLU A 98 -2.09 -6.33 -17.54
C GLU A 98 -0.64 -5.83 -17.55
N VAL A 99 0.30 -6.63 -18.02
CA VAL A 99 1.68 -6.20 -18.20
C VAL A 99 1.74 -5.34 -19.45
N GLN A 100 2.19 -4.10 -19.31
CA GLN A 100 2.42 -3.19 -20.44
C GLN A 100 3.85 -3.32 -20.95
N GLU A 101 4.81 -3.45 -20.04
CA GLU A 101 6.23 -3.51 -20.37
C GLU A 101 7.01 -4.27 -19.29
N VAL A 102 8.05 -5.00 -19.70
CA VAL A 102 9.04 -5.59 -18.79
C VAL A 102 10.27 -4.67 -18.80
N LEU A 103 10.49 -3.95 -17.70
CA LEU A 103 11.53 -2.94 -17.59
C LEU A 103 12.90 -3.56 -17.30
N HIS A 104 12.90 -4.63 -16.50
CA HIS A 104 14.11 -5.35 -16.13
C HIS A 104 13.79 -6.81 -15.88
N GLU A 105 14.67 -7.71 -16.31
CA GLU A 105 14.61 -9.13 -15.95
C GLU A 105 16.01 -9.73 -15.92
N LYS A 106 16.34 -10.42 -14.83
CA LYS A 106 17.58 -11.18 -14.68
C LYS A 106 17.29 -12.57 -14.12
N LYS A 107 18.10 -13.54 -14.52
CA LYS A 107 18.06 -14.88 -13.93
C LYS A 107 18.87 -14.86 -12.63
N LEU A 108 18.28 -15.40 -11.57
CA LEU A 108 18.98 -15.60 -10.30
C LEU A 108 19.50 -17.03 -10.23
N GLU A 109 20.77 -17.17 -9.87
CA GLU A 109 21.39 -18.45 -9.57
C GLU A 109 20.87 -19.04 -8.24
N LYS A 110 21.31 -20.26 -7.93
CA LYS A 110 20.87 -20.97 -6.72
C LYS A 110 21.52 -20.32 -5.49
N GLY A 111 20.69 -19.79 -4.59
CA GLY A 111 21.13 -19.13 -3.35
C GLY A 111 21.19 -17.61 -3.44
N GLU A 112 21.04 -17.03 -4.64
CA GLU A 112 20.96 -15.58 -4.80
C GLU A 112 19.60 -15.02 -4.36
N HIS A 113 19.64 -13.86 -3.72
CA HIS A 113 18.47 -13.12 -3.26
C HIS A 113 18.54 -11.67 -3.75
N ALA A 114 17.67 -11.32 -4.68
CA ALA A 114 17.63 -9.96 -5.22
C ALA A 114 16.28 -9.70 -5.88
N VAL A 115 16.06 -8.45 -6.27
CA VAL A 115 15.09 -8.15 -7.30
C VAL A 115 15.55 -8.80 -8.59
N TYR A 116 14.66 -9.52 -9.25
CA TYR A 116 14.99 -10.24 -10.48
C TYR A 116 14.09 -9.93 -11.66
N LYS A 117 12.97 -9.24 -11.44
CA LYS A 117 12.09 -8.80 -12.52
C LYS A 117 11.33 -7.56 -12.11
N VAL A 118 11.17 -6.62 -13.04
CA VAL A 118 10.41 -5.38 -12.86
C VAL A 118 9.53 -5.19 -14.08
N GLU A 119 8.25 -4.94 -13.85
CA GLU A 119 7.22 -4.81 -14.88
C GLU A 119 6.45 -3.51 -14.66
N HIS A 120 6.15 -2.80 -15.74
CA HIS A 120 5.11 -1.78 -15.75
C HIS A 120 3.76 -2.47 -15.98
N ILE A 121 2.83 -2.30 -15.05
CA ILE A 121 1.53 -2.96 -15.08
C ILE A 121 0.38 -1.97 -15.01
N HIS A 122 -0.73 -2.34 -15.64
CA HIS A 122 -2.00 -1.68 -15.55
C HIS A 122 -2.98 -2.51 -14.72
N VAL A 123 -3.63 -1.86 -13.76
CA VAL A 123 -4.67 -2.46 -12.94
C VAL A 123 -5.98 -1.72 -13.13
N GLN A 124 -7.04 -2.46 -13.43
CA GLN A 124 -8.38 -1.87 -13.56
C GLN A 124 -9.07 -1.76 -12.20
N TYR A 125 -9.73 -0.63 -11.97
CA TYR A 125 -10.54 -0.38 -10.79
C TYR A 125 -11.83 0.37 -11.15
N ILE A 126 -12.83 0.25 -10.28
CA ILE A 126 -14.12 0.92 -10.47
C ILE A 126 -14.16 2.16 -9.58
N GLU A 127 -14.36 3.31 -10.19
CA GLU A 127 -14.59 4.59 -9.52
C GLU A 127 -16.06 4.99 -9.70
N LYS A 128 -16.69 5.52 -8.65
CA LYS A 128 -18.05 6.08 -8.75
C LYS A 128 -17.92 7.58 -8.97
N VAL A 129 -18.27 8.04 -10.16
CA VAL A 129 -18.23 9.47 -10.51
C VAL A 129 -19.66 10.01 -10.41
N GLU A 130 -19.82 11.17 -9.78
CA GLU A 130 -21.08 11.89 -9.77
C GLU A 130 -21.21 12.65 -11.10
N THR A 131 -22.25 12.35 -11.87
CA THR A 131 -22.59 13.09 -13.08
C THR A 131 -23.93 13.78 -12.90
N GLY A 132 -23.92 15.10 -13.10
CA GLY A 132 -25.09 15.96 -13.02
C GLY A 132 -24.66 17.43 -13.05
N THR A 133 -25.28 18.22 -13.90
CA THR A 133 -25.12 19.68 -13.95
C THR A 133 -25.85 20.32 -12.77
N GLU A 134 -25.26 21.36 -12.17
CA GLU A 134 -25.95 22.20 -11.19
C GLU A 134 -27.28 22.69 -11.80
N GLY A 135 -28.39 22.37 -11.15
CA GLY A 135 -29.72 22.90 -11.52
C GLY A 135 -30.79 21.90 -11.96
N LYS A 136 -30.52 20.60 -12.16
CA LYS A 136 -31.59 19.60 -12.44
C LYS A 136 -31.58 18.40 -11.49
N LYS A 137 -32.78 18.03 -11.02
CA LYS A 137 -33.08 17.00 -10.03
C LYS A 137 -32.49 15.62 -10.41
N LYS A 138 -31.85 15.00 -9.39
CA LYS A 138 -31.20 13.68 -9.32
C LYS A 138 -29.72 13.61 -9.76
N ARG A 139 -28.81 13.78 -8.78
CA ARG A 139 -27.40 13.35 -8.87
C ARG A 139 -27.36 11.84 -9.16
N LYS A 140 -26.79 11.43 -10.29
CA LYS A 140 -26.62 10.00 -10.63
C LYS A 140 -25.17 9.61 -10.39
N LYS A 141 -24.95 8.50 -9.68
CA LYS A 141 -23.61 7.91 -9.51
C LYS A 141 -23.39 6.89 -10.62
N VAL A 142 -22.45 7.17 -11.50
CA VAL A 142 -22.07 6.24 -12.58
C VAL A 142 -20.81 5.50 -12.16
N ARG A 143 -20.79 4.18 -12.38
CA ARG A 143 -19.59 3.35 -12.18
C ARG A 143 -18.75 3.45 -13.44
N GLN A 144 -17.54 3.96 -13.31
CA GLN A 144 -16.58 4.06 -14.40
C GLN A 144 -15.40 3.16 -14.11
N THR A 145 -15.04 2.31 -15.07
CA THR A 145 -13.78 1.56 -15.02
C THR A 145 -12.64 2.51 -15.38
N ARG A 146 -11.62 2.53 -14.54
CA ARG A 146 -10.40 3.32 -14.69
C ARG A 146 -9.20 2.41 -14.58
N THR A 147 -8.08 2.86 -15.11
CA THR A 147 -6.80 2.15 -15.06
C THR A 147 -5.86 2.87 -14.11
N LEU A 148 -5.11 2.11 -13.31
CA LEU A 148 -4.04 2.58 -12.45
C LEU A 148 -2.73 1.97 -12.94
N CYS A 149 -1.76 2.83 -13.24
CA CYS A 149 -0.40 2.46 -13.66
C CYS A 149 0.46 2.22 -12.43
N LEU A 150 1.11 1.07 -12.36
CA LEU A 150 1.96 0.66 -11.23
C LEU A 150 3.23 -0.02 -11.71
N ARG A 151 4.28 0.07 -10.90
CA ARG A 151 5.48 -0.75 -11.01
C ARG A 151 5.30 -2.02 -10.20
N LEU A 152 5.54 -3.17 -10.82
CA LEU A 152 5.53 -4.50 -10.20
C LEU A 152 6.97 -5.01 -10.08
N VAL A 153 7.44 -5.18 -8.85
CA VAL A 153 8.79 -5.62 -8.52
C VAL A 153 8.73 -7.06 -8.01
N TRP A 154 9.49 -7.95 -8.63
CA TRP A 154 9.64 -9.34 -8.24
C TRP A 154 10.93 -9.52 -7.47
N TYR A 155 10.80 -10.03 -6.25
CA TYR A 155 11.90 -10.20 -5.32
C TYR A 155 11.99 -11.65 -4.87
N ARG A 156 13.22 -12.19 -4.77
CA ARG A 156 13.50 -13.47 -4.12
C ARG A 156 14.30 -13.21 -2.85
N ASP A 157 13.87 -13.80 -1.73
CA ASP A 157 14.60 -13.71 -0.47
C ASP A 157 15.66 -14.80 -0.31
N GLU A 158 16.40 -14.74 0.80
CA GLU A 158 17.47 -15.69 1.15
C GLU A 158 16.97 -17.13 1.30
N GLN A 159 15.69 -17.32 1.62
CA GLN A 159 15.05 -18.64 1.73
C GLN A 159 14.49 -19.14 0.38
N GLY A 160 14.69 -18.38 -0.70
CA GLY A 160 14.16 -18.70 -2.03
C GLY A 160 12.67 -18.37 -2.21
N ARG A 161 12.03 -17.73 -1.23
CA ARG A 161 10.62 -17.32 -1.30
C ARG A 161 10.50 -16.15 -2.27
N LYS A 162 9.48 -16.21 -3.12
CA LYS A 162 9.21 -15.18 -4.14
C LYS A 162 8.12 -14.24 -3.67
N TYR A 163 8.38 -12.96 -3.81
CA TYR A 163 7.47 -11.88 -3.49
C TYR A 163 7.23 -11.02 -4.73
N LYS A 164 6.03 -10.45 -4.78
CA LYS A 164 5.61 -9.50 -5.79
C LYS A 164 5.18 -8.24 -5.07
N PHE A 165 5.82 -7.12 -5.34
CA PHE A 165 5.50 -5.83 -4.75
C PHE A 165 4.97 -4.89 -5.82
N ILE A 166 3.93 -4.13 -5.48
CA ILE A 166 3.43 -3.04 -6.30
C ILE A 166 3.74 -1.70 -5.65
N THR A 167 4.10 -0.73 -6.48
CA THR A 167 4.35 0.65 -6.07
C THR A 167 3.93 1.63 -7.17
N ASN A 168 3.52 2.83 -6.79
CA ASN A 168 3.34 3.96 -7.70
C ASN A 168 4.57 4.90 -7.72
N ASN A 169 5.58 4.63 -6.90
CA ASN A 169 6.82 5.38 -6.86
C ASN A 169 7.79 4.82 -7.91
N TRP A 170 8.21 5.67 -8.83
CA TRP A 170 9.15 5.37 -9.92
C TRP A 170 10.55 5.93 -9.68
N GLU A 171 10.74 6.70 -8.60
CA GLU A 171 11.98 7.41 -8.29
C GLU A 171 12.92 6.54 -7.44
N ILE A 172 12.37 5.71 -6.55
CA ILE A 172 13.16 4.78 -5.72
C ILE A 172 13.62 3.56 -6.52
N THR A 173 14.79 3.04 -6.18
CA THR A 173 15.38 1.84 -6.80
C THR A 173 14.54 0.59 -6.53
N ASP A 174 14.73 -0.44 -7.36
CA ASP A 174 13.95 -1.67 -7.21
C ASP A 174 14.30 -2.42 -5.92
N GLU A 175 15.57 -2.39 -5.52
CA GLU A 175 16.06 -2.92 -4.24
C GLU A 175 15.45 -2.19 -3.05
N GLU A 176 15.31 -0.85 -3.12
CA GLU A 176 14.65 -0.08 -2.07
C GLU A 176 13.19 -0.50 -1.88
N VAL A 177 12.46 -0.80 -2.95
CA VAL A 177 11.09 -1.33 -2.85
C VAL A 177 11.07 -2.63 -2.03
N ALA A 178 11.99 -3.55 -2.32
CA ALA A 178 12.11 -4.81 -1.59
C ALA A 178 12.56 -4.60 -0.13
N LEU A 179 13.51 -3.68 0.10
CA LEU A 179 14.06 -3.36 1.42
C LEU A 179 13.02 -2.69 2.32
N ILE A 180 12.26 -1.73 1.81
CA ILE A 180 11.15 -1.06 2.50
C ILE A 180 10.15 -2.11 3.02
N TYR A 181 9.86 -3.13 2.21
CA TYR A 181 9.00 -4.22 2.64
C TYR A 181 9.69 -5.17 3.64
N LYS A 182 10.98 -5.51 3.46
CA LYS A 182 11.72 -6.35 4.42
C LYS A 182 11.81 -5.72 5.81
N ASN A 183 12.15 -4.43 5.89
CA ASN A 183 12.26 -3.67 7.14
C ASN A 183 10.95 -3.62 7.92
N ARG A 184 9.81 -3.92 7.28
CA ARG A 184 8.52 -4.08 7.94
C ARG A 184 8.50 -5.26 8.93
N TRP A 185 9.21 -6.34 8.65
CA TRP A 185 9.25 -7.56 9.48
C TRP A 185 10.25 -7.47 10.64
N SER A 186 11.37 -6.75 10.45
CA SER A 186 12.46 -6.72 11.43
C SER A 186 12.13 -5.99 12.75
N ILE A 187 11.05 -5.19 12.80
CA ILE A 187 10.68 -4.40 13.99
C ILE A 187 9.72 -5.17 14.91
N GLU A 188 9.35 -6.42 14.59
CA GLU A 188 8.50 -7.26 15.47
C GLU A 188 9.30 -8.24 16.34
N THR A 189 10.62 -8.36 16.12
CA THR A 189 11.48 -9.32 16.84
C THR A 189 12.45 -8.65 17.83
N GLY A 190 12.32 -7.33 18.03
CA GLY A 190 13.09 -6.55 19.00
C GLY A 190 12.27 -6.16 20.21
#